data_AF-A0A2W7MDK4-F1
#
_entry.id   AF-A0A2W7MDK4-F1
#
_cell.length_a   1.000
_cell.length_b   1.000
_cell.length_c   1.000
_cell.angle_alpha   90.00
_cell.angle_beta   90.00
_cell.angle_gamma   90.00
#
_symmetry.space_group_name_H-M   'P 1'
#
loop_
_entity.id
_entity.type
_entity.pdbx_description
1 polymer ?
#
loop_
_entity_poly.entity_id
_entity_poly.type
_entity_poly.pdbx_seq_one_letter_code
_entity_poly.pdbx_strand_id
1 'polypeptide(L)'
;MLSLKNTDNLTGALISGDYWDLDELCTAIYSITGDEKRYYDWQGSRMRLLGITYDLRHAHQGDRNVEFIGNGLHKEIMKAHDFIAPNKNIYYSVEILWPELIYSSIAINDFIKLYKKDKNATDFDLHIVNARKFQAIVAEGLKENMTATEFKTLTDAMFSPQTTVEEYAIQYIDMLNLSYIEMPREKRIKAFTAIANNIVISNSEYNSVKQTVLTEANKTKSSIHDLRLNVDYPEDIEW
;
A
#
# COMPACT_ATOMS: atom_id res chain seq x y z
N MET A 1 13.25 11.04 -4.71
CA MET A 1 11.92 11.38 -4.13
C MET A 1 10.96 10.23 -4.37
N LEU A 2 10.32 9.77 -3.30
CA LEU A 2 9.23 8.81 -3.36
C LEU A 2 8.08 9.30 -4.26
N SER A 3 7.69 8.48 -5.23
CA SER A 3 6.60 8.76 -6.17
C SER A 3 5.82 7.49 -6.48
N LEU A 4 4.63 7.69 -7.06
CA LEU A 4 3.74 6.63 -7.48
C LEU A 4 3.26 6.92 -8.90
N LYS A 5 3.23 5.89 -9.74
CA LYS A 5 2.73 5.97 -11.13
C LYS A 5 1.80 4.79 -11.39
N ASN A 6 0.65 5.04 -12.00
CA ASN A 6 -0.23 3.97 -12.49
C ASN A 6 0.51 3.04 -13.45
N THR A 7 0.28 1.73 -13.33
CA THR A 7 0.74 0.76 -14.33
C THR A 7 -0.10 0.88 -15.60
N ASP A 8 0.43 0.43 -16.74
CA ASP A 8 -0.18 0.68 -18.05
C ASP A 8 -1.58 0.03 -18.16
N ASN A 9 -1.77 -1.13 -17.52
CA ASN A 9 -3.05 -1.83 -17.49
C ASN A 9 -3.92 -1.54 -16.27
N LEU A 10 -3.53 -0.56 -15.44
CA LEU A 10 -4.24 -0.15 -14.22
C LEU A 10 -4.39 -1.31 -13.20
N THR A 11 -3.57 -2.35 -13.28
CA THR A 11 -3.57 -3.46 -12.32
C THR A 11 -3.14 -3.00 -10.93
N GLY A 12 -2.24 -2.03 -10.91
CA GLY A 12 -1.69 -1.46 -9.71
C GLY A 12 -1.01 -0.14 -9.97
N ALA A 13 -0.05 0.16 -9.10
CA ALA A 13 0.83 1.30 -9.26
C ALA A 13 2.26 0.91 -8.95
N LEU A 14 3.18 1.54 -9.68
CA LEU A 14 4.61 1.48 -9.48
C LEU A 14 4.99 2.48 -8.39
N ILE A 15 5.49 2.01 -7.24
CA ILE A 15 6.10 2.85 -6.21
C ILE A 15 7.58 2.96 -6.54
N SER A 16 8.10 4.18 -6.61
CA SER A 16 9.49 4.43 -6.99
C SER A 16 10.17 5.46 -6.09
N GLY A 17 11.48 5.31 -5.90
CA GLY A 17 12.30 6.27 -5.16
C GLY A 17 13.77 5.92 -5.26
N ASP A 18 14.64 6.75 -4.68
CA ASP A 18 16.02 6.32 -4.45
C ASP A 18 16.09 5.35 -3.26
N TYR A 19 17.29 4.89 -2.91
CA TYR A 19 17.50 3.98 -1.78
C TYR A 19 16.90 4.54 -0.47
N TRP A 20 17.14 5.83 -0.19
CA TRP A 20 16.74 6.45 1.07
C TRP A 20 15.23 6.63 1.14
N ASP A 21 14.59 6.99 0.03
CA ASP A 21 13.12 7.10 -0.02
C ASP A 21 12.43 5.78 0.37
N LEU A 22 12.90 4.65 -0.17
CA LEU A 22 12.28 3.35 0.04
C LEU A 22 12.63 2.76 1.40
N ASP A 23 13.88 2.91 1.84
CA ASP A 23 14.33 2.46 3.17
C ASP A 23 13.64 3.25 4.30
N GLU A 24 13.46 4.56 4.12
CA GLU A 24 12.74 5.41 5.07
C GLU A 24 11.27 4.99 5.18
N LEU A 25 10.62 4.67 4.06
CA LEU A 25 9.25 4.14 4.07
C LEU A 25 9.17 2.78 4.77
N CYS A 26 10.06 1.84 4.44
CA CYS A 26 10.11 0.53 5.09
C CYS A 26 10.28 0.66 6.61
N THR A 27 11.21 1.53 7.02
CA THR A 27 11.48 1.81 8.44
C THR A 27 10.27 2.43 9.12
N ALA A 28 9.60 3.39 8.47
CA ALA A 28 8.40 4.01 9.01
C ALA A 28 7.27 3.01 9.24
N ILE A 29 6.97 2.16 8.25
CA ILE A 29 5.92 1.14 8.35
C ILE A 29 6.27 0.11 9.44
N TYR A 30 7.54 -0.32 9.52
CA TYR A 30 7.98 -1.24 10.57
C TYR A 30 7.82 -0.62 11.97
N SER A 31 8.19 0.65 12.14
CA SER A 31 8.07 1.36 13.41
C SER A 31 6.61 1.49 13.88
N ILE A 32 5.68 1.87 12.98
CA ILE A 32 4.27 2.08 13.37
C ILE A 32 3.51 0.77 13.57
N THR A 33 3.87 -0.31 12.85
CA THR A 33 3.20 -1.61 12.97
C THR A 33 3.59 -2.37 14.24
N GLY A 34 4.75 -2.03 14.81
CA GLY A 34 5.22 -2.55 16.09
C GLY A 34 5.55 -4.04 16.07
N ASP A 35 5.95 -4.56 17.22
CA ASP A 35 6.33 -5.97 17.40
C ASP A 35 5.13 -6.94 17.22
N GLU A 36 5.41 -8.16 16.79
CA GLU A 36 4.44 -9.24 16.52
C GLU A 36 3.56 -9.56 17.74
N LYS A 37 4.06 -9.33 18.95
CA LYS A 37 3.36 -9.58 20.23
C LYS A 37 2.36 -8.50 20.63
N ARG A 38 2.05 -7.58 19.73
CA ARG A 38 1.13 -6.45 19.95
C ARG A 38 0.06 -6.41 18.88
N TYR A 39 -1.04 -5.70 19.15
CA TYR A 39 -2.10 -5.41 18.17
C TYR A 39 -2.65 -6.67 17.49
N TYR A 40 -3.01 -7.70 18.28
CA TYR A 40 -3.46 -8.99 17.77
C TYR A 40 -4.65 -8.88 16.82
N ASP A 41 -5.57 -7.95 17.08
CA ASP A 41 -6.75 -7.73 16.24
C ASP A 41 -6.40 -7.17 14.84
N TRP A 42 -5.19 -6.61 14.68
CA TRP A 42 -4.63 -6.09 13.43
C TRP A 42 -3.54 -6.99 12.84
N GLN A 43 -3.34 -8.21 13.34
CA GLN A 43 -2.24 -9.08 12.88
C GLN A 43 -2.30 -9.33 11.37
N GLY A 44 -3.47 -9.61 10.80
CA GLY A 44 -3.62 -9.78 9.36
C GLY A 44 -3.20 -8.53 8.57
N SER A 45 -3.69 -7.36 9.00
CA SER A 45 -3.35 -6.06 8.40
C SER A 45 -1.86 -5.74 8.50
N ARG A 46 -1.22 -6.09 9.64
CA ARG A 46 0.25 -5.98 9.81
C ARG A 46 0.96 -6.82 8.76
N MET A 47 0.59 -8.09 8.60
CA MET A 47 1.28 -8.98 7.66
C MET A 47 1.17 -8.49 6.22
N ARG A 48 0.02 -7.94 5.82
CA ARG A 48 -0.15 -7.33 4.49
C ARG A 48 0.76 -6.11 4.27
N LEU A 49 0.81 -5.19 5.24
CA LEU A 49 1.73 -4.05 5.20
C LEU A 49 3.20 -4.50 5.16
N LEU A 50 3.57 -5.50 5.96
CA LEU A 50 4.93 -6.03 5.94
C LEU A 50 5.25 -6.73 4.61
N GLY A 51 4.27 -7.33 3.93
CA GLY A 51 4.40 -7.83 2.56
C GLY A 51 4.78 -6.72 1.57
N ILE A 52 4.11 -5.56 1.63
CA ILE A 52 4.52 -4.39 0.84
C ILE A 52 5.95 -3.96 1.17
N THR A 53 6.33 -3.90 2.45
CA THR A 53 7.71 -3.51 2.81
C THR A 53 8.74 -4.54 2.35
N TYR A 54 8.36 -5.81 2.25
CA TYR A 54 9.22 -6.85 1.72
C TYR A 54 9.52 -6.59 0.23
N ASP A 55 8.50 -6.29 -0.57
CA ASP A 55 8.67 -5.96 -1.98
C ASP A 55 9.46 -4.67 -2.21
N LEU A 56 9.20 -3.63 -1.41
CA LEU A 56 9.99 -2.39 -1.44
C LEU A 56 11.46 -2.64 -1.07
N ARG A 57 11.72 -3.54 -0.11
CA ARG A 57 13.09 -3.90 0.29
C ARG A 57 13.83 -4.59 -0.84
N HIS A 58 13.19 -5.55 -1.50
CA HIS A 58 13.76 -6.21 -2.67
C HIS A 58 13.99 -5.22 -3.82
N ALA A 59 13.11 -4.23 -3.99
CA ALA A 59 13.31 -3.19 -4.99
C ALA A 59 14.60 -2.40 -4.75
N HIS A 60 14.80 -1.84 -3.55
CA HIS A 60 16.01 -1.05 -3.27
C HIS A 60 17.29 -1.89 -3.07
N GLN A 61 17.17 -3.22 -3.07
CA GLN A 61 18.29 -4.17 -3.18
C GLN A 61 18.68 -4.46 -4.64
N GLY A 62 17.88 -4.00 -5.62
CA GLY A 62 18.11 -4.23 -7.05
C GLY A 62 17.49 -5.52 -7.59
N ASP A 63 16.63 -6.20 -6.81
CA ASP A 63 15.93 -7.43 -7.22
C ASP A 63 14.64 -7.16 -8.01
N ARG A 64 14.36 -5.89 -8.33
CA ARG A 64 13.19 -5.43 -9.10
C ARG A 64 13.64 -4.39 -10.14
N ASN A 65 12.80 -3.41 -10.41
CA ASN A 65 13.01 -2.40 -11.44
C ASN A 65 14.08 -1.39 -11.03
N VAL A 66 14.94 -1.03 -11.98
CA VAL A 66 16.03 -0.05 -11.81
C VAL A 66 16.01 0.95 -12.95
N GLU A 67 15.94 2.24 -12.63
CA GLU A 67 15.89 3.34 -13.61
C GLU A 67 16.92 4.43 -13.30
N PHE A 68 17.41 5.11 -14.34
CA PHE A 68 18.34 6.24 -14.20
C PHE A 68 17.63 7.57 -14.43
N ILE A 69 17.40 8.31 -13.34
CA ILE A 69 16.65 9.57 -13.33
C ILE A 69 17.60 10.76 -13.24
N GLY A 70 17.38 11.81 -14.04
CA GLY A 70 18.20 13.02 -14.00
C GLY A 70 18.18 13.69 -12.62
N ASN A 71 19.34 14.07 -12.09
CA ASN A 71 19.46 14.64 -10.72
C ASN A 71 19.57 16.17 -10.69
N GLY A 72 19.26 16.84 -11.81
CA GLY A 72 19.38 18.29 -11.95
C GLY A 72 20.80 18.80 -12.22
N LEU A 73 21.82 17.94 -12.15
CA LEU A 73 23.18 18.32 -12.50
C LEU A 73 23.33 18.40 -14.03
N HIS A 74 23.73 19.57 -14.52
CA HIS A 74 24.00 19.80 -15.95
C HIS A 74 25.40 20.37 -16.18
N LYS A 75 25.85 20.29 -17.45
CA LYS A 75 27.24 20.63 -17.86
C LYS A 75 27.67 22.03 -17.42
N GLU A 76 26.75 22.98 -17.36
CA GLU A 76 27.04 24.37 -16.96
C GLU A 76 27.44 24.46 -15.48
N ILE A 77 26.71 23.79 -14.58
CA ILE A 77 27.07 23.70 -13.14
C ILE A 77 28.41 22.99 -12.97
N MET A 78 28.62 21.86 -13.65
CA MET A 78 29.88 21.11 -13.58
C MET A 78 31.07 21.98 -14.00
N LYS A 79 30.92 22.75 -15.07
CA LYS A 79 31.94 23.67 -15.57
C LYS A 79 32.16 24.86 -14.64
N ALA A 80 31.08 25.43 -14.09
CA ALA A 80 31.16 26.59 -13.20
C ALA A 80 31.84 26.28 -11.87
N HIS A 81 31.76 25.04 -11.41
CA HIS A 81 32.30 24.59 -10.11
C HIS A 81 33.49 23.62 -10.26
N ASP A 82 34.02 23.45 -11.46
CA ASP A 82 35.21 22.65 -11.78
C ASP A 82 35.22 21.22 -11.20
N PHE A 83 34.11 20.50 -11.40
CA PHE A 83 34.01 19.10 -11.00
C PHE A 83 33.29 18.24 -12.05
N ILE A 84 33.56 16.93 -12.03
CA ILE A 84 32.89 15.93 -12.87
C ILE A 84 32.13 14.98 -11.96
N ALA A 85 30.82 14.82 -12.20
CA ALA A 85 29.97 13.88 -11.46
C ALA A 85 28.83 13.32 -12.34
N PRO A 86 28.24 12.16 -11.99
CA PRO A 86 27.06 11.64 -12.66
C PRO A 86 25.89 12.62 -12.60
N ASN A 87 25.20 12.81 -13.73
CA ASN A 87 24.00 13.64 -13.83
C ASN A 87 22.69 12.87 -13.66
N LYS A 88 22.78 11.61 -13.23
CA LYS A 88 21.64 10.74 -12.98
C LYS A 88 21.81 10.03 -11.65
N ASN A 89 20.70 9.85 -10.95
CA ASN A 89 20.55 9.00 -9.79
C ASN A 89 19.92 7.68 -10.19
N ILE A 90 20.13 6.65 -9.38
CA ILE A 90 19.46 5.36 -9.51
C ILE A 90 18.16 5.43 -8.71
N TYR A 91 17.06 5.11 -9.38
CA TYR A 91 15.77 4.89 -8.75
C TYR A 91 15.42 3.41 -8.82
N TYR A 92 14.82 2.92 -7.75
CA TYR A 92 14.28 1.58 -7.65
C TYR A 92 12.77 1.65 -7.61
N SER A 93 12.11 0.60 -8.09
CA SER A 93 10.66 0.54 -8.05
C SER A 93 10.08 -0.86 -8.04
N VAL A 94 8.82 -0.95 -7.61
CA VAL A 94 8.04 -2.19 -7.59
C VAL A 94 6.56 -1.89 -7.78
N GLU A 95 5.89 -2.77 -8.51
CA GLU A 95 4.46 -2.72 -8.76
C GLU A 95 3.69 -3.34 -7.59
N ILE A 96 2.62 -2.66 -7.15
CA ILE A 96 1.72 -3.15 -6.11
C ILE A 96 0.28 -2.98 -6.59
N LEU A 97 -0.54 -4.01 -6.37
CA LEU A 97 -1.95 -4.03 -6.76
C LEU A 97 -2.74 -2.88 -6.12
N TRP A 98 -3.67 -2.32 -6.89
CA TRP A 98 -4.50 -1.21 -6.42
C TRP A 98 -5.36 -1.55 -5.19
N PRO A 99 -6.07 -2.70 -5.13
CA PRO A 99 -6.80 -3.09 -3.92
C PRO A 99 -5.90 -3.17 -2.69
N GLU A 100 -4.67 -3.70 -2.85
CA GLU A 100 -3.68 -3.81 -1.78
C GLU A 100 -3.21 -2.43 -1.28
N LEU A 101 -2.95 -1.48 -2.18
CA LEU A 101 -2.56 -0.10 -1.84
C LEU A 101 -3.67 0.67 -1.10
N ILE A 102 -4.92 0.51 -1.54
CA ILE A 102 -6.08 1.15 -0.92
C ILE A 102 -6.27 0.59 0.49
N TYR A 103 -6.30 -0.74 0.64
CA TYR A 103 -6.43 -1.39 1.94
C TYR A 103 -5.29 -1.00 2.89
N SER A 104 -4.05 -1.03 2.40
CA SER A 104 -2.86 -0.65 3.18
C SER A 104 -2.92 0.80 3.66
N SER A 105 -3.44 1.70 2.83
CA SER A 105 -3.64 3.10 3.24
C SER A 105 -4.61 3.23 4.41
N ILE A 106 -5.64 2.40 4.48
CA ILE A 106 -6.57 2.38 5.63
C ILE A 106 -5.88 1.77 6.85
N ALA A 107 -5.17 0.65 6.69
CA ALA A 107 -4.47 -0.03 7.76
C ALA A 107 -3.44 0.88 8.45
N ILE A 108 -2.72 1.69 7.68
CA ILE A 108 -1.76 2.68 8.20
C ILE A 108 -2.44 3.67 9.17
N ASN A 109 -3.70 4.06 8.94
CA ASN A 109 -4.41 4.96 9.86
C ASN A 109 -4.53 4.35 11.26
N ASP A 110 -4.88 3.07 11.34
CA ASP A 110 -5.02 2.37 12.60
C ASP A 110 -3.67 2.18 13.29
N PHE A 111 -2.64 1.77 12.55
CA PHE A 111 -1.29 1.64 13.12
C PHE A 111 -0.72 2.97 13.60
N ILE A 112 -1.01 4.10 12.91
CA ILE A 112 -0.66 5.43 13.42
C ILE A 112 -1.39 5.71 14.75
N LYS A 113 -2.70 5.44 14.85
CA LYS A 113 -3.46 5.63 16.12
C LYS A 113 -2.86 4.79 17.26
N LEU A 114 -2.57 3.52 16.99
CA LEU A 114 -2.00 2.56 17.93
C LEU A 114 -0.59 2.96 18.38
N TYR A 115 0.26 3.36 17.43
CA TYR A 115 1.62 3.82 17.67
C TYR A 115 1.64 5.10 18.51
N LYS A 116 0.79 6.10 18.18
CA LYS A 116 0.64 7.33 18.97
C LYS A 116 0.27 7.03 20.42
N LYS A 117 -0.66 6.10 20.64
CA LYS A 117 -1.08 5.70 21.99
C LYS A 117 0.03 4.98 22.74
N ASP A 118 0.80 4.11 22.09
CA ASP A 118 1.86 3.34 22.73
C ASP A 118 3.11 4.18 23.04
N LYS A 119 3.50 5.06 22.12
CA LYS A 119 4.74 5.85 22.21
C LYS A 119 4.54 7.28 22.69
N ASN A 120 3.29 7.70 22.94
CA ASN A 120 2.92 9.10 23.15
C ASN A 120 3.42 10.01 22.00
N ALA A 121 3.44 9.47 20.78
CA ALA A 121 3.93 10.20 19.60
C ALA A 121 2.93 11.28 19.15
N THR A 122 3.46 12.37 18.59
CA THR A 122 2.64 13.44 17.98
C THR A 122 2.50 13.21 16.48
N ASP A 123 1.63 13.94 15.80
CA ASP A 123 1.48 13.85 14.33
C ASP A 123 2.75 14.26 13.56
N PHE A 124 3.73 14.88 14.24
CA PHE A 124 5.03 15.26 13.68
C PHE A 124 6.13 14.22 13.92
N ASP A 125 5.81 13.06 14.51
CA ASP A 125 6.75 11.94 14.57
C ASP A 125 7.17 11.54 13.14
N LEU A 126 8.47 11.37 12.93
CA LEU A 126 9.05 11.15 11.62
C LEU A 126 8.47 9.89 10.93
N HIS A 127 8.21 8.81 11.68
CA HIS A 127 7.64 7.59 11.11
C HIS A 127 6.17 7.81 10.69
N ILE A 128 5.41 8.58 11.46
CA ILE A 128 4.05 8.97 11.10
C ILE A 128 4.05 9.84 9.85
N VAL A 129 4.93 10.85 9.77
CA VAL A 129 5.03 11.75 8.62
C VAL A 129 5.39 10.98 7.34
N ASN A 130 6.32 10.03 7.42
CA ASN A 130 6.71 9.22 6.26
C ASN A 130 5.62 8.25 5.82
N ALA A 131 4.90 7.62 6.75
CA ALA A 131 3.74 6.81 6.42
C ALA A 131 2.62 7.66 5.79
N ARG A 132 2.41 8.89 6.28
CA ARG A 132 1.45 9.86 5.71
C ARG A 132 1.86 10.34 4.32
N LYS A 133 3.15 10.54 4.07
CA LYS A 133 3.69 10.84 2.73
C LYS A 133 3.36 9.72 1.75
N PHE A 134 3.49 8.45 2.16
CA PHE A 134 3.06 7.31 1.35
C PHE A 134 1.55 7.31 1.08
N GLN A 135 0.72 7.52 2.10
CA GLN A 135 -0.74 7.65 1.90
C GLN A 135 -1.10 8.80 0.94
N ALA A 136 -0.37 9.92 0.99
CA ALA A 136 -0.60 11.06 0.12
C ALA A 136 -0.30 10.74 -1.35
N ILE A 137 0.80 10.05 -1.66
CA ILE A 137 1.10 9.65 -3.05
C ILE A 137 0.12 8.59 -3.58
N VAL A 138 -0.38 7.69 -2.71
CA VAL A 138 -1.46 6.76 -3.07
C VAL A 138 -2.73 7.52 -3.41
N ALA A 139 -3.10 8.52 -2.61
CA ALA A 139 -4.27 9.37 -2.86
C ALA A 139 -4.14 10.14 -4.18
N GLU A 140 -2.98 10.73 -4.49
CA GLU A 140 -2.78 11.40 -5.79
C GLU A 140 -2.89 10.41 -6.97
N GLY A 141 -2.41 9.16 -6.83
CA GLY A 141 -2.61 8.13 -7.87
C GLY A 141 -4.06 7.71 -8.06
N LEU A 142 -4.86 7.65 -6.99
CA LEU A 142 -6.30 7.37 -7.06
C LEU A 142 -7.05 8.45 -7.84
N LYS A 143 -6.67 9.71 -7.60
CA LYS A 143 -7.29 10.90 -8.21
C LYS A 143 -7.18 10.92 -9.73
N GLU A 144 -6.12 10.34 -10.32
CA GLU A 144 -5.95 10.25 -11.77
C GLU A 144 -7.02 9.37 -12.44
N ASN A 145 -7.63 8.45 -11.69
CA ASN A 145 -8.53 7.42 -12.20
C ASN A 145 -9.99 7.62 -11.76
N MET A 146 -10.31 8.75 -11.13
CA MET A 146 -11.62 9.03 -10.54
C MET A 146 -12.10 10.44 -10.90
N THR A 147 -13.42 10.63 -10.92
CA THR A 147 -13.96 11.99 -10.92
C THR A 147 -13.67 12.68 -9.58
N ALA A 148 -13.68 14.02 -9.56
CA ALA A 148 -13.45 14.78 -8.33
C ALA A 148 -14.43 14.42 -7.21
N THR A 149 -15.68 14.09 -7.55
CA THR A 149 -16.71 13.67 -6.60
C THR A 149 -16.40 12.29 -6.02
N GLU A 150 -16.11 11.31 -6.88
CA GLU A 150 -15.76 9.95 -6.43
C GLU A 150 -14.50 9.95 -5.56
N PHE A 151 -13.47 10.68 -6.00
CA PHE A 151 -12.23 10.84 -5.26
C PHE A 151 -12.49 11.39 -3.86
N LYS A 152 -13.23 12.51 -3.76
CA LYS A 152 -13.55 13.12 -2.47
C LYS A 152 -14.32 12.16 -1.56
N THR A 153 -15.37 11.53 -2.07
CA THR A 153 -16.18 10.58 -1.29
C THR A 153 -15.34 9.42 -0.77
N LEU A 154 -14.48 8.86 -1.62
CA LEU A 154 -13.60 7.76 -1.23
C LEU A 154 -12.58 8.20 -0.18
N THR A 155 -11.88 9.33 -0.38
CA THR A 155 -10.86 9.78 0.56
C THR A 155 -11.45 10.19 1.91
N ASP A 156 -12.62 10.83 1.91
CA ASP A 156 -13.35 11.17 3.15
C ASP A 156 -13.67 9.89 3.95
N ALA A 157 -14.04 8.80 3.25
CA ALA A 157 -14.28 7.51 3.88
C ALA A 157 -12.98 6.81 4.31
N MET A 158 -11.94 6.77 3.48
CA MET A 158 -10.64 6.12 3.80
C MET A 158 -9.97 6.72 5.04
N PHE A 159 -10.01 8.05 5.17
CA PHE A 159 -9.32 8.77 6.24
C PHE A 159 -10.26 9.19 7.38
N SER A 160 -11.51 8.72 7.36
CA SER A 160 -12.44 8.88 8.47
C SER A 160 -11.91 8.18 9.73
N PRO A 161 -12.04 8.80 10.92
CA PRO A 161 -11.69 8.14 12.18
C PRO A 161 -12.44 6.84 12.44
N GLN A 162 -13.63 6.67 11.85
CA GLN A 162 -14.49 5.51 12.01
C GLN A 162 -14.09 4.32 11.13
N THR A 163 -13.32 4.56 10.07
CA THR A 163 -12.84 3.49 9.20
C THR A 163 -11.67 2.80 9.90
N THR A 164 -11.81 1.50 10.11
CA THR A 164 -10.84 0.66 10.81
C THR A 164 -10.74 -0.70 10.15
N VAL A 165 -9.56 -1.31 10.25
CA VAL A 165 -9.28 -2.68 9.84
C VAL A 165 -9.06 -3.62 11.03
N GLU A 166 -9.53 -3.23 12.21
CA GLU A 166 -9.61 -4.09 13.39
C GLU A 166 -10.45 -5.34 13.09
N GLU A 167 -9.88 -6.52 13.33
CA GLU A 167 -10.47 -7.82 13.02
C GLU A 167 -10.99 -7.93 11.57
N TYR A 168 -10.30 -7.29 10.61
CA TYR A 168 -10.68 -7.36 9.21
C TYR A 168 -10.43 -8.75 8.64
N ALA A 169 -11.37 -9.30 7.88
CA ALA A 169 -11.19 -10.58 7.18
C ALA A 169 -10.31 -10.37 5.95
N ILE A 170 -8.98 -10.46 6.12
CA ILE A 170 -7.98 -10.15 5.08
C ILE A 170 -8.11 -10.99 3.82
N GLN A 171 -8.75 -12.15 3.92
CA GLN A 171 -9.04 -13.05 2.79
C GLN A 171 -9.91 -12.35 1.74
N TYR A 172 -10.75 -11.40 2.15
CA TYR A 172 -11.52 -10.61 1.21
C TYR A 172 -10.64 -9.74 0.30
N ILE A 173 -9.51 -9.23 0.82
CA ILE A 173 -8.54 -8.49 0.00
C ILE A 173 -7.89 -9.43 -1.02
N ASP A 174 -7.60 -10.67 -0.65
CA ASP A 174 -7.10 -11.67 -1.61
C ASP A 174 -8.10 -11.96 -2.72
N MET A 175 -9.39 -12.11 -2.38
CA MET A 175 -10.45 -12.27 -3.38
C MET A 175 -10.53 -11.07 -4.33
N LEU A 176 -10.44 -9.85 -3.80
CA LEU A 176 -10.46 -8.63 -4.60
C LEU A 176 -9.23 -8.53 -5.50
N ASN A 177 -8.04 -8.83 -4.97
CA ASN A 177 -6.79 -8.83 -5.75
C ASN A 177 -6.86 -9.83 -6.91
N LEU A 178 -7.22 -11.09 -6.64
CA LEU A 178 -7.31 -12.14 -7.67
C LEU A 178 -8.34 -11.76 -8.75
N SER A 179 -9.53 -11.32 -8.33
CA SER A 179 -10.56 -10.82 -9.25
C SER A 179 -10.06 -9.65 -10.09
N TYR A 180 -9.29 -8.73 -9.50
CA TYR A 180 -8.77 -7.55 -10.20
C TYR A 180 -7.65 -7.88 -11.20
N ILE A 181 -6.82 -8.88 -10.91
CA ILE A 181 -5.78 -9.38 -11.83
C ILE A 181 -6.42 -9.99 -13.07
N GLU A 182 -7.48 -10.79 -12.91
CA GLU A 182 -8.20 -11.44 -14.02
C GLU A 182 -8.94 -10.46 -14.94
N MET A 183 -9.19 -9.23 -14.47
CA MET A 183 -9.89 -8.22 -15.27
C MET A 183 -8.99 -7.65 -16.37
N PRO A 184 -9.43 -7.64 -17.64
CA PRO A 184 -8.77 -6.82 -18.66
C PRO A 184 -8.90 -5.33 -18.30
N ARG A 185 -7.94 -4.53 -18.77
CA ARG A 185 -7.84 -3.08 -18.52
C ARG A 185 -9.18 -2.33 -18.63
N GLU A 186 -9.96 -2.59 -19.68
CA GLU A 186 -11.26 -1.92 -19.89
C GLU A 186 -12.28 -2.19 -18.77
N LYS A 187 -12.26 -3.40 -18.20
CA LYS A 187 -13.11 -3.75 -17.06
C LYS A 187 -12.56 -3.14 -15.78
N ARG A 188 -11.23 -3.13 -15.58
CA ARG A 188 -10.60 -2.48 -14.43
C ARG A 188 -10.97 -1.00 -14.32
N ILE A 189 -10.92 -0.26 -15.42
CA ILE A 189 -11.32 1.16 -15.44
C ILE A 189 -12.76 1.36 -14.95
N LYS A 190 -13.69 0.51 -15.41
CA LYS A 190 -15.11 0.59 -15.01
C LYS A 190 -15.35 0.15 -13.57
N ALA A 191 -14.57 -0.81 -13.08
CA ALA A 191 -14.72 -1.40 -11.75
C ALA A 191 -13.92 -0.67 -10.66
N PHE A 192 -12.97 0.21 -11.03
CA PHE A 192 -12.00 0.80 -10.12
C PHE A 192 -12.62 1.43 -8.88
N THR A 193 -13.55 2.38 -9.08
CA THR A 193 -14.27 3.06 -8.00
C THR A 193 -15.09 2.10 -7.14
N ALA A 194 -15.71 1.08 -7.76
CA ALA A 194 -16.53 0.10 -7.04
C ALA A 194 -15.65 -0.77 -6.12
N ILE A 195 -14.50 -1.23 -6.61
CA ILE A 195 -13.55 -2.04 -5.82
C ILE A 195 -12.95 -1.21 -4.68
N ALA A 196 -12.57 0.03 -4.95
CA ALA A 196 -12.09 0.93 -3.90
C ALA A 196 -13.13 1.11 -2.78
N ASN A 197 -14.39 1.35 -3.15
CA ASN A 197 -15.49 1.46 -2.18
C ASN A 197 -15.76 0.16 -1.43
N ASN A 198 -15.65 -1.01 -2.08
CA ASN A 198 -15.85 -2.31 -1.45
C ASN A 198 -14.83 -2.60 -0.33
N ILE A 199 -13.64 -1.99 -0.39
CA ILE A 199 -12.61 -2.13 0.65
C ILE A 199 -12.93 -1.23 1.84
N VAL A 200 -13.32 0.02 1.56
CA VAL A 200 -13.50 1.08 2.56
C VAL A 200 -14.85 0.97 3.29
N ILE A 201 -15.90 0.60 2.56
CA ILE A 201 -17.27 0.57 3.03
C ILE A 201 -17.67 -0.88 3.23
N SER A 202 -18.01 -1.24 4.47
CA SER A 202 -18.54 -2.58 4.77
C SER A 202 -19.82 -2.81 3.96
N ASN A 203 -19.76 -3.74 3.02
CA ASN A 203 -20.86 -4.11 2.15
C ASN A 203 -21.36 -5.53 2.49
N SER A 204 -22.46 -5.97 1.87
CA SER A 204 -23.02 -7.31 2.11
C SER A 204 -22.06 -8.45 1.76
N GLU A 205 -21.22 -8.25 0.74
CA GLU A 205 -20.25 -9.22 0.26
C GLU A 205 -19.14 -9.46 1.30
N TYR A 206 -18.48 -8.39 1.75
CA TYR A 206 -17.48 -8.44 2.82
C TYR A 206 -18.05 -9.09 4.09
N ASN A 207 -19.26 -8.70 4.50
CA ASN A 207 -19.89 -9.27 5.68
C ASN A 207 -20.12 -10.78 5.53
N SER A 208 -20.53 -11.25 4.34
CA SER A 208 -20.68 -12.68 4.04
C SER A 208 -19.35 -13.43 4.15
N VAL A 209 -18.27 -12.86 3.59
CA VAL A 209 -16.92 -13.44 3.68
C VAL A 209 -16.44 -13.48 5.14
N LYS A 210 -16.56 -12.36 5.88
CA LYS A 210 -16.17 -12.30 7.29
C LYS A 210 -16.92 -13.33 8.13
N GLN A 211 -18.23 -13.50 7.92
CA GLN A 211 -19.01 -14.54 8.64
C GLN A 211 -18.55 -15.96 8.31
N THR A 212 -18.18 -16.22 7.05
CA THR A 212 -17.65 -17.52 6.64
C THR A 212 -16.30 -17.80 7.31
N VAL A 213 -15.38 -16.83 7.27
CA VAL A 213 -14.06 -16.93 7.92
C VAL A 213 -14.21 -17.13 9.43
N LEU A 214 -15.08 -16.36 10.09
CA LEU A 214 -15.36 -16.51 11.52
C LEU A 214 -15.91 -17.90 11.87
N THR A 215 -16.81 -18.43 11.04
CA THR A 215 -17.38 -19.76 11.24
C THR A 215 -16.30 -20.84 11.18
N GLU A 216 -15.39 -20.77 10.21
CA GLU A 216 -14.28 -21.72 10.09
C GLU A 216 -13.21 -21.53 11.18
N ALA A 217 -12.91 -20.29 11.56
CA ALA A 217 -11.98 -19.97 12.63
C ALA A 217 -12.45 -20.56 13.97
N ASN A 218 -13.76 -20.46 14.24
CA ASN A 218 -14.37 -21.02 15.44
C ASN A 218 -14.30 -22.56 15.48
N LYS A 219 -14.46 -23.24 14.34
CA LYS A 219 -14.33 -24.71 14.25
C LYS A 219 -12.91 -25.17 14.56
N THR A 220 -11.92 -24.42 14.09
CA THR A 220 -10.49 -24.76 14.20
C THR A 220 -9.80 -24.14 15.41
N LYS A 221 -10.50 -23.28 16.18
CA LYS A 221 -9.96 -22.46 17.28
C LYS A 221 -8.73 -21.64 16.85
N SER A 222 -8.71 -21.21 15.60
CA SER A 222 -7.65 -20.38 15.02
C SER A 222 -8.07 -18.91 15.03
N SER A 223 -7.11 -17.99 14.91
CA SER A 223 -7.43 -16.59 14.62
C SER A 223 -8.03 -16.48 13.22
N ILE A 224 -8.90 -15.48 13.00
CA ILE A 224 -9.37 -15.16 11.64
C ILE A 224 -8.20 -14.85 10.69
N HIS A 225 -7.08 -14.38 11.22
CA HIS A 225 -5.88 -14.00 10.47
C HIS A 225 -4.98 -15.19 10.12
N ASP A 226 -5.17 -16.34 10.78
CA ASP A 226 -4.39 -17.56 10.52
C ASP A 226 -4.93 -18.36 9.33
N LEU A 227 -6.22 -18.17 9.00
CA LEU A 227 -6.86 -18.83 7.88
C LEU A 227 -6.39 -18.21 6.56
N ARG A 228 -6.03 -19.03 5.59
CA ARG A 228 -5.69 -18.59 4.24
C ARG A 228 -6.66 -19.17 3.22
N LEU A 229 -6.88 -18.43 2.13
CA LEU A 229 -7.52 -19.01 0.95
C LEU A 229 -6.55 -20.01 0.33
N ASN A 230 -7.06 -21.17 -0.08
CA ASN A 230 -6.28 -22.16 -0.81
C ASN A 230 -6.28 -21.82 -2.31
N VAL A 231 -5.80 -20.63 -2.63
CA VAL A 231 -5.68 -20.10 -4.00
C VAL A 231 -4.35 -19.38 -4.10
N ASP A 232 -3.57 -19.75 -5.10
CA ASP A 232 -2.29 -19.10 -5.39
C ASP A 232 -2.50 -17.88 -6.30
N TYR A 233 -1.68 -16.85 -6.08
CA TYR A 233 -1.59 -15.74 -7.01
C TYR A 233 -0.86 -16.19 -8.28
N PRO A 234 -1.21 -15.64 -9.46
CA PRO A 234 -0.48 -15.97 -10.68
C PRO A 234 0.98 -15.51 -10.58
N GLU A 235 1.90 -16.31 -11.13
CA GLU A 235 3.33 -15.97 -11.18
C GLU A 235 3.58 -14.71 -12.01
N ASP A 236 2.86 -14.57 -13.13
CA ASP A 236 2.93 -13.43 -14.03
C ASP A 236 1.67 -12.56 -13.90
N ILE A 237 1.87 -11.28 -13.59
CA ILE A 237 0.81 -10.26 -13.56
C ILE A 237 1.04 -9.30 -14.72
N GLU A 238 0.01 -9.12 -15.55
CA GLU A 238 -0.01 -8.06 -16.55
C GLU A 238 -0.25 -6.72 -15.85
N TRP A 239 0.81 -5.92 -15.69
CA TRP A 239 0.78 -4.64 -14.99
C TRP A 239 0.21 -3.50 -15.84
#